data_AF-A0A0A3IDT0-F1
#
_entry.id   AF-A0A0A3IDT0-F1
#
_cell.length_a   1.000
_cell.length_b   1.000
_cell.length_c   1.000
_cell.angle_alpha   90.00
_cell.angle_beta   90.00
_cell.angle_gamma   90.00
#
_symmetry.space_group_name_H-M   'P 1'
#
loop_
_entity.id
_entity.type
_entity.pdbx_description
1 polymer ?
#
loop_
_entity_poly.entity_id
_entity_poly.type
_entity_poly.pdbx_seq_one_letter_code
_entity_poly.pdbx_strand_id
1 'polypeptide(L)'
;MQTAALQDDFTKEFITSKEETEKGYYTFKSNVGGYTMLYPVNAVMDQTYYQYRGQEYEAIYFGEGREEENYGYSVVGNFEDRKVTQSIDSNLDLLIGSTDLLTPQDFEKYTVEDNDVYFAEYRQDINNDKNGFYLHFLGYIKSQTTDKAISLEYSSTCISKTEECNLDLTEERERAKKIFHSVRFNP
;
A
#
# COMPACT_ATOMS: atom_id res chain seq x y z
N MET A 1 -10.39 21.04 -10.85
CA MET A 1 -8.98 20.74 -11.21
C MET A 1 -8.88 19.24 -11.41
N GLN A 2 -8.07 18.78 -12.36
CA GLN A 2 -7.75 17.36 -12.51
C GLN A 2 -6.64 17.01 -11.51
N THR A 3 -6.80 15.93 -10.76
CA THR A 3 -5.83 15.53 -9.72
C THR A 3 -4.61 14.84 -10.35
N ALA A 4 -3.50 14.68 -9.61
CA ALA A 4 -2.27 14.12 -10.20
C ALA A 4 -2.49 12.72 -10.82
N ALA A 5 -3.26 11.84 -10.15
CA ALA A 5 -3.58 10.51 -10.65
C ALA A 5 -4.32 10.53 -12.01
N LEU A 6 -5.11 11.56 -12.29
CA LEU A 6 -5.85 11.70 -13.55
C LEU A 6 -5.08 12.50 -14.62
N GLN A 7 -4.01 13.20 -14.24
CA GLN A 7 -3.11 13.88 -15.18
C GLN A 7 -2.04 12.93 -15.71
N ASP A 8 -1.65 11.92 -14.92
CA ASP A 8 -0.70 10.91 -15.34
C ASP A 8 -1.35 9.86 -16.27
N ASP A 9 -0.72 9.65 -17.44
CA ASP A 9 -1.27 8.81 -18.50
C ASP A 9 -1.27 7.32 -18.15
N PHE A 10 -0.32 6.86 -17.34
CA PHE A 10 -0.25 5.46 -16.94
C PHE A 10 -1.19 5.18 -15.76
N THR A 11 -1.18 6.05 -14.75
CA THR A 11 -2.01 5.92 -13.55
C THR A 11 -3.49 5.88 -13.88
N LYS A 12 -3.96 6.73 -14.80
CA LYS A 12 -5.38 6.78 -15.18
C LYS A 12 -5.91 5.47 -15.75
N GLU A 13 -5.05 4.57 -16.27
CA GLU A 13 -5.46 3.27 -16.82
C GLU A 13 -6.05 2.35 -15.73
N PHE A 14 -5.63 2.56 -14.48
CA PHE A 14 -6.08 1.77 -13.34
C PHE A 14 -7.30 2.38 -12.63
N ILE A 15 -7.72 3.59 -13.01
CA ILE A 15 -8.80 4.32 -12.34
C ILE A 15 -10.12 4.09 -13.07
N THR A 16 -11.14 3.63 -12.35
CA THR A 16 -12.43 3.22 -12.96
C THR A 16 -13.34 4.39 -13.37
N SER A 17 -13.19 5.55 -12.71
CA SER A 17 -14.01 6.74 -12.92
C SER A 17 -13.20 8.01 -12.66
N LYS A 18 -13.56 9.10 -13.34
CA LYS A 18 -13.00 10.43 -13.07
C LYS A 18 -13.59 11.08 -11.82
N GLU A 19 -14.63 10.50 -11.26
CA GLU A 19 -15.26 10.95 -10.02
C GLU A 19 -14.69 10.18 -8.84
N GLU A 20 -14.44 10.90 -7.74
CA GLU A 20 -14.01 10.31 -6.47
C GLU A 20 -15.10 9.38 -5.93
N THR A 21 -14.74 8.12 -5.70
CA THR A 21 -15.63 7.14 -5.05
C THR A 21 -15.83 7.50 -3.58
N GLU A 22 -14.80 8.07 -2.97
CA GLU A 22 -14.82 8.65 -1.64
C GLU A 22 -13.93 9.90 -1.64
N LYS A 23 -14.23 10.91 -0.80
CA LYS A 23 -13.43 12.13 -0.73
C LYS A 23 -11.93 11.82 -0.56
N GLY A 24 -11.12 12.27 -1.52
CA GLY A 24 -9.67 12.07 -1.58
C GLY A 24 -9.23 10.75 -2.22
N TYR A 25 -10.16 9.90 -2.69
CA TYR A 25 -9.87 8.59 -3.25
C TYR A 25 -10.71 8.26 -4.49
N TYR A 26 -10.04 7.71 -5.50
CA TYR A 26 -10.67 6.98 -6.59
C TYR A 26 -10.76 5.49 -6.28
N THR A 27 -11.44 4.73 -7.14
CA THR A 27 -11.32 3.28 -7.16
C THR A 27 -10.23 2.87 -8.15
N PHE A 28 -9.19 2.22 -7.64
CA PHE A 28 -8.24 1.45 -8.42
C PHE A 28 -8.83 0.09 -8.77
N LYS A 29 -8.61 -0.32 -10.02
CA LYS A 29 -8.88 -1.67 -10.51
C LYS A 29 -7.59 -2.27 -11.03
N SER A 30 -7.26 -3.43 -10.48
CA SER A 30 -6.16 -4.27 -10.95
C SER A 30 -6.30 -4.55 -12.45
N ASN A 31 -5.19 -4.43 -13.18
CA ASN A 31 -5.17 -4.71 -14.61
C ASN A 31 -5.29 -6.22 -14.88
N VAL A 32 -4.78 -7.06 -13.97
CA VAL A 32 -5.03 -8.51 -14.00
C VAL A 32 -6.45 -8.88 -13.60
N GLY A 33 -7.24 -7.90 -13.13
CA GLY A 33 -8.65 -8.06 -12.77
C GLY A 33 -8.88 -8.71 -11.41
N GLY A 34 -7.83 -8.99 -10.63
CA GLY A 34 -7.91 -9.79 -9.41
C GLY A 34 -8.51 -9.07 -8.19
N TYR A 35 -8.43 -7.74 -8.15
CA TYR A 35 -8.92 -6.94 -7.02
C TYR A 35 -9.22 -5.48 -7.40
N THR A 36 -9.87 -4.79 -6.47
CA THR A 36 -10.02 -3.33 -6.43
C THR A 36 -9.62 -2.79 -5.06
N MET A 37 -9.22 -1.53 -4.99
CA MET A 37 -8.96 -0.82 -3.73
C MET A 37 -9.14 0.69 -3.90
N LEU A 38 -9.18 1.43 -2.80
CA LEU A 38 -9.11 2.89 -2.81
C LEU A 38 -7.71 3.34 -3.25
N TYR A 39 -7.68 4.39 -4.06
CA TYR A 39 -6.47 4.97 -4.62
C TYR A 39 -6.43 6.47 -4.36
N PRO A 40 -5.43 7.00 -3.64
CA PRO A 40 -5.34 8.42 -3.34
C PRO A 40 -5.33 9.28 -4.62
N VAL A 41 -6.12 10.35 -4.64
CA VAL A 41 -6.32 11.15 -5.86
C VAL A 41 -5.06 11.84 -6.38
N ASN A 42 -4.06 12.03 -5.51
CA ASN A 42 -2.79 12.67 -5.83
C ASN A 42 -1.62 11.69 -5.95
N ALA A 43 -1.85 10.39 -5.77
CA ALA A 43 -0.83 9.38 -6.01
C ALA A 43 -0.60 9.17 -7.51
N VAL A 44 0.64 8.80 -7.86
CA VAL A 44 1.05 8.42 -9.21
C VAL A 44 1.64 7.01 -9.16
N MET A 45 1.25 6.17 -10.11
CA MET A 45 1.76 4.82 -10.30
C MET A 45 3.11 4.86 -11.01
N ASP A 46 4.09 4.10 -10.52
CA ASP A 46 5.37 3.92 -11.19
C ASP A 46 5.30 2.82 -12.24
N GLN A 47 5.37 3.24 -13.51
CA GLN A 47 5.37 2.32 -14.65
C GLN A 47 6.59 1.39 -14.70
N THR A 48 7.74 1.81 -14.17
CA THR A 48 8.96 1.00 -14.17
C THR A 48 8.86 -0.16 -13.18
N TYR A 49 8.18 0.06 -12.06
CA TYR A 49 7.95 -0.97 -11.05
C TYR A 49 6.81 -1.92 -11.42
N TYR A 50 5.85 -1.46 -12.22
CA TYR A 50 4.67 -2.23 -12.58
C TYR A 50 5.02 -3.53 -13.31
N GLN A 51 4.59 -4.67 -12.76
CA GLN A 51 4.83 -5.99 -13.33
C GLN A 51 3.61 -6.89 -13.13
N TYR A 52 3.41 -7.83 -14.03
CA TYR A 52 2.37 -8.84 -13.87
C TYR A 52 2.77 -10.15 -14.56
N ARG A 53 2.17 -11.26 -14.13
CA ARG A 53 2.34 -12.57 -14.76
C ARG A 53 0.99 -13.24 -14.91
N GLY A 54 0.47 -13.26 -16.15
CA GLY A 54 -0.86 -13.78 -16.43
C GLY A 54 -1.91 -13.04 -15.60
N GLN A 55 -2.86 -13.78 -15.03
CA GLN A 55 -3.89 -13.24 -14.14
C GLN A 55 -3.60 -13.53 -12.66
N GLU A 56 -2.51 -14.23 -12.37
CA GLU A 56 -2.21 -14.80 -11.04
C GLU A 56 -1.27 -13.94 -10.21
N TYR A 57 -0.64 -12.91 -10.78
CA TYR A 57 0.31 -12.04 -10.09
C TYR A 57 0.32 -10.63 -10.68
N GLU A 58 0.36 -9.62 -9.80
CA GLU A 58 0.56 -8.21 -10.15
C GLU A 58 1.34 -7.50 -9.04
N ALA A 59 2.37 -6.77 -9.43
CA ALA A 59 3.13 -5.86 -8.56
C ALA A 59 2.87 -4.42 -8.96
N ILE A 60 2.63 -3.59 -7.95
CA ILE A 60 2.33 -2.16 -8.08
C ILE A 60 3.22 -1.35 -7.15
N TYR A 61 3.53 -0.12 -7.56
CA TYR A 61 4.16 0.88 -6.70
C TYR A 61 3.57 2.23 -7.03
N PHE A 62 3.02 2.91 -6.03
CA PHE A 62 2.48 4.26 -6.21
C PHE A 62 2.77 5.13 -5.00
N GLY A 63 2.70 6.44 -5.16
CA GLY A 63 2.94 7.34 -4.05
C GLY A 63 2.72 8.79 -4.43
N GLU A 64 2.90 9.68 -3.47
CA GLU A 64 2.88 11.12 -3.70
C GLU A 64 4.01 11.78 -2.91
N GLY A 65 4.56 12.86 -3.48
CA GLY A 65 5.49 13.77 -2.82
C GLY A 65 4.90 15.17 -2.80
N ARG A 66 4.89 15.80 -1.63
CA ARG A 66 4.44 17.16 -1.39
C ARG A 66 5.60 17.96 -0.82
N GLU A 67 6.47 18.44 -1.71
CA GLU A 67 7.70 19.17 -1.37
C GLU A 67 7.42 20.38 -0.47
N GLU A 68 6.37 21.16 -0.75
CA GLU A 68 5.99 22.33 0.05
C GLU A 68 5.56 21.97 1.48
N GLU A 69 5.08 20.74 1.70
CA GLU A 69 4.67 20.22 3.00
C GLU A 69 5.76 19.34 3.64
N ASN A 70 6.90 19.18 2.97
CA ASN A 70 7.99 18.30 3.37
C ASN A 70 7.52 16.86 3.67
N TYR A 71 6.65 16.32 2.82
CA TYR A 71 5.98 15.04 3.06
C TYR A 71 5.97 14.15 1.83
N GLY A 72 6.23 12.86 2.01
CA GLY A 72 6.00 11.87 0.96
C GLY A 72 5.60 10.52 1.52
N TYR A 73 4.86 9.76 0.73
CA TYR A 73 4.64 8.34 0.98
C TYR A 73 4.68 7.53 -0.31
N SER A 74 4.87 6.24 -0.13
CA SER A 74 4.71 5.24 -1.18
C SER A 74 4.00 4.01 -0.67
N VAL A 75 3.36 3.28 -1.58
CA VAL A 75 2.74 1.99 -1.35
C VAL A 75 3.29 0.99 -2.37
N VAL A 76 3.92 -0.06 -1.89
CA VAL A 76 4.29 -1.25 -2.68
C VAL A 76 3.20 -2.29 -2.50
N GLY A 77 2.76 -2.92 -3.57
CA GLY A 77 1.78 -4.01 -3.50
C GLY A 77 2.17 -5.21 -4.34
N ASN A 78 1.95 -6.43 -3.81
CA ASN A 78 2.11 -7.68 -4.55
C ASN A 78 0.86 -8.55 -4.37
N PHE A 79 0.08 -8.67 -5.45
CA PHE A 79 -1.08 -9.54 -5.53
C PHE A 79 -0.68 -10.94 -6.01
N GLU A 80 -1.25 -11.98 -5.42
CA GLU A 80 -1.15 -13.38 -5.88
C GLU A 80 -2.50 -14.10 -5.81
N ASP A 81 -2.79 -14.95 -6.81
CA ASP A 81 -3.91 -15.90 -6.82
C ASP A 81 -3.39 -17.33 -6.97
N ARG A 82 -2.73 -17.83 -5.92
CA ARG A 82 -1.97 -19.09 -5.94
C ARG A 82 -1.97 -19.72 -4.55
N LYS A 83 -1.91 -21.05 -4.46
CA LYS A 83 -1.91 -21.79 -3.18
C LYS A 83 -0.82 -21.37 -2.18
N VAL A 84 0.27 -20.75 -2.65
CA VAL A 84 1.33 -20.23 -1.78
C VAL A 84 0.82 -19.19 -0.79
N THR A 85 -0.28 -18.51 -1.09
CA THR A 85 -0.89 -17.50 -0.21
C THR A 85 -1.44 -18.09 1.09
N GLN A 86 -1.59 -19.43 1.18
CA GLN A 86 -2.01 -20.14 2.38
C GLN A 86 -0.85 -20.31 3.39
N SER A 87 0.40 -20.15 2.96
CA SER A 87 1.58 -20.21 3.82
C SER A 87 1.78 -18.87 4.53
N ILE A 88 0.88 -18.53 5.47
CA ILE A 88 0.81 -17.21 6.11
C ILE A 88 2.17 -16.74 6.63
N ASP A 89 2.80 -17.49 7.54
CA ASP A 89 4.08 -17.09 8.15
C ASP A 89 5.16 -16.81 7.10
N SER A 90 5.25 -17.63 6.05
CA SER A 90 6.22 -17.43 4.97
C SER A 90 5.93 -16.18 4.13
N ASN A 91 4.65 -15.81 3.94
CA ASN A 91 4.29 -14.57 3.25
C ASN A 91 4.52 -13.35 4.14
N LEU A 92 4.30 -13.47 5.46
CA LEU A 92 4.64 -12.42 6.42
C LEU A 92 6.15 -12.21 6.50
N ASP A 93 6.95 -13.28 6.56
CA ASP A 93 8.42 -13.21 6.49
C ASP A 93 8.90 -12.50 5.22
N LEU A 94 8.29 -12.81 4.07
CA LEU A 94 8.63 -12.15 2.81
C LEU A 94 8.27 -10.66 2.83
N LEU A 95 7.12 -10.29 3.41
CA LEU A 95 6.66 -8.91 3.53
C LEU A 95 7.50 -8.10 4.53
N ILE A 96 7.94 -8.71 5.63
CA ILE A 96 8.92 -8.11 6.55
C ILE A 96 10.24 -7.85 5.82
N GLY A 97 10.62 -8.75 4.90
CA GLY A 97 11.85 -8.65 4.16
C GLY A 97 13.06 -8.90 5.06
N SER A 98 14.07 -8.03 5.00
CA SER A 98 15.35 -8.23 5.70
C SER A 98 15.51 -7.36 6.96
N THR A 99 14.44 -6.81 7.50
CA THR A 99 14.50 -6.01 8.73
C THR A 99 14.46 -6.89 9.98
N ASP A 100 15.24 -6.53 11.00
CA ASP A 100 15.21 -7.18 12.32
C ASP A 100 14.18 -6.54 13.28
N LEU A 101 13.37 -5.60 12.80
CA LEU A 101 12.41 -4.84 13.60
C LEU A 101 11.06 -5.53 13.80
N LEU A 102 10.77 -6.56 13.01
CA LEU A 102 9.52 -7.30 13.04
C LEU A 102 9.76 -8.79 12.82
N THR A 103 8.84 -9.58 13.34
CA THR A 103 8.67 -11.01 13.09
C THR A 103 7.21 -11.27 12.71
N PRO A 104 6.86 -12.43 12.11
CA PRO A 104 5.46 -12.74 11.80
C PRO A 104 4.54 -12.70 13.03
N GLN A 105 5.07 -12.91 14.23
CA GLN A 105 4.30 -12.88 15.48
C GLN A 105 3.87 -11.47 15.89
N ASP A 106 4.49 -10.42 15.35
CA ASP A 106 4.17 -9.03 15.65
C ASP A 106 2.94 -8.52 14.85
N PHE A 107 2.47 -9.30 13.88
CA PHE A 107 1.28 -8.95 13.10
C PHE A 107 0.00 -9.15 13.91
N GLU A 108 -0.78 -8.08 14.04
CA GLU A 108 -2.15 -8.15 14.53
C GLU A 108 -3.03 -8.79 13.46
N LYS A 109 -3.74 -9.87 13.81
CA LYS A 109 -4.73 -10.50 12.93
C LYS A 109 -6.14 -10.06 13.29
N TYR A 110 -6.89 -9.61 12.30
CA TYR A 110 -8.33 -9.35 12.39
C TYR A 110 -9.01 -9.60 11.03
N THR A 111 -10.33 -9.46 10.99
CA THR A 111 -11.13 -9.68 9.78
C THR A 111 -11.80 -8.38 9.37
N VAL A 112 -11.76 -8.08 8.07
CA VAL A 112 -12.50 -6.98 7.45
C VAL A 112 -13.30 -7.57 6.28
N GLU A 113 -14.63 -7.57 6.42
CA GLU A 113 -15.54 -8.25 5.50
C GLU A 113 -15.15 -9.74 5.31
N ASP A 114 -14.86 -10.17 4.09
CA ASP A 114 -14.50 -11.56 3.75
C ASP A 114 -12.98 -11.80 3.67
N ASN A 115 -12.18 -10.90 4.28
CA ASN A 115 -10.72 -10.96 4.26
C ASN A 115 -10.14 -11.05 5.67
N ASP A 116 -9.17 -11.95 5.82
CA ASP A 116 -8.24 -11.91 6.94
C ASP A 116 -7.18 -10.84 6.66
N VAL A 117 -6.97 -9.94 7.62
CA VAL A 117 -5.97 -8.88 7.56
C VAL A 117 -4.94 -9.15 8.64
N TYR A 118 -3.68 -9.16 8.23
CA TYR A 118 -2.53 -9.19 9.11
C TYR A 118 -1.85 -7.83 8.99
N PHE A 119 -1.76 -7.10 10.09
CA PHE A 119 -1.26 -5.73 10.12
C PHE A 119 -0.11 -5.58 11.11
N ALA A 120 0.98 -4.98 10.67
CA ALA A 120 2.09 -4.58 11.54
C ALA A 120 2.57 -3.19 11.18
N GLU A 121 3.25 -2.53 12.11
CA GLU A 121 3.85 -1.23 11.87
C GLU A 121 5.18 -1.11 12.60
N TYR A 122 6.10 -0.34 12.04
CA TYR A 122 7.38 -0.05 12.67
C TYR A 122 7.93 1.29 12.20
N ARG A 123 8.81 1.86 13.02
CA ARG A 123 9.60 3.03 12.66
C ARG A 123 11.02 2.60 12.34
N GLN A 124 11.56 3.11 11.24
CA GLN A 124 12.94 2.88 10.85
C GLN A 124 13.71 4.20 10.88
N ASP A 125 14.63 4.34 11.82
CA ASP A 125 15.58 5.46 11.85
C ASP A 125 16.75 5.19 10.88
N ILE A 126 16.97 6.10 9.95
CA ILE A 126 18.02 6.01 8.90
C ILE A 126 19.28 6.74 9.34
N ASN A 127 19.12 7.85 10.06
CA ASN A 127 20.22 8.61 10.65
C ASN A 127 19.72 9.41 11.86
N ASN A 128 20.63 10.19 12.46
CA ASN A 128 20.32 11.00 13.65
C ASN A 128 19.71 12.38 13.31
N ASP A 129 19.34 12.63 12.06
CA ASP A 129 18.69 13.88 11.68
C ASP A 129 17.26 13.91 12.26
N LYS A 130 16.74 15.12 12.49
CA LYS A 130 15.41 15.33 13.10
C LYS A 130 14.31 14.53 12.40
N ASN A 131 14.31 14.52 11.06
CA ASN A 131 13.35 13.77 10.27
C ASN A 131 13.99 12.59 9.53
N GLY A 132 15.08 12.06 10.07
CA GLY A 132 15.84 10.95 9.50
C GLY A 132 15.18 9.59 9.65
N PHE A 133 13.86 9.46 9.44
CA PHE A 133 13.12 8.24 9.71
C PHE A 133 12.01 7.96 8.69
N TYR A 134 11.58 6.70 8.66
CA TYR A 134 10.40 6.23 7.94
C TYR A 134 9.40 5.62 8.92
N LEU A 135 8.12 5.83 8.65
CA LEU A 135 7.02 5.07 9.25
C LEU A 135 6.56 4.04 8.23
N HIS A 136 6.55 2.78 8.63
CA HIS A 136 6.18 1.65 7.79
C HIS A 136 4.94 0.95 8.35
N PHE A 137 4.01 0.63 7.48
CA PHE A 137 2.80 -0.14 7.79
C PHE A 137 2.69 -1.28 6.79
N LEU A 138 2.70 -2.51 7.31
CA LEU A 138 2.64 -3.74 6.54
C LEU A 138 1.25 -4.34 6.65
N GLY A 139 0.68 -4.74 5.52
CA GLY A 139 -0.62 -5.39 5.43
C GLY A 139 -0.53 -6.64 4.56
N TYR A 140 -0.86 -7.80 5.09
CA TYR A 140 -1.16 -8.98 4.27
C TYR A 140 -2.66 -9.24 4.33
N ILE A 141 -3.34 -9.04 3.20
CA ILE A 141 -4.79 -9.16 3.07
C ILE A 141 -5.07 -10.44 2.30
N LYS A 142 -5.77 -11.37 2.92
CA LYS A 142 -6.01 -12.72 2.39
C LYS A 142 -7.51 -12.99 2.30
N SER A 143 -7.98 -13.40 1.12
CA SER A 143 -9.35 -13.87 0.97
C SER A 143 -9.60 -15.10 1.83
N GLN A 144 -10.73 -15.14 2.54
CA GLN A 144 -11.14 -16.30 3.34
C GLN A 144 -11.65 -17.48 2.49
N THR A 145 -11.99 -17.23 1.22
CA THR A 145 -12.71 -18.20 0.36
C THR A 145 -11.94 -18.61 -0.89
N THR A 146 -10.87 -17.90 -1.25
CA THR A 146 -10.07 -18.15 -2.46
C THR A 146 -8.58 -18.20 -2.15
N ASP A 147 -7.74 -18.50 -3.13
CA ASP A 147 -6.28 -18.42 -3.02
C ASP A 147 -5.73 -17.02 -3.30
N LYS A 148 -6.60 -16.00 -3.38
CA LYS A 148 -6.22 -14.60 -3.58
C LYS A 148 -5.68 -13.97 -2.29
N ALA A 149 -4.57 -13.24 -2.42
CA ALA A 149 -4.01 -12.39 -1.40
C ALA A 149 -3.31 -11.18 -2.03
N ILE A 150 -3.13 -10.12 -1.23
CA ILE A 150 -2.25 -9.00 -1.57
C ILE A 150 -1.43 -8.62 -0.34
N SER A 151 -0.11 -8.51 -0.52
CA SER A 151 0.74 -7.82 0.44
C SER A 151 0.86 -6.35 0.06
N LEU A 152 0.79 -5.46 1.04
CA LEU A 152 0.91 -4.02 0.89
C LEU A 152 1.89 -3.50 1.94
N GLU A 153 2.84 -2.68 1.51
CA GLU A 153 3.72 -1.91 2.39
C GLU A 153 3.47 -0.44 2.10
N TYR A 154 2.97 0.29 3.10
CA TYR A 154 2.88 1.75 3.07
C TYR A 154 4.05 2.32 3.86
N SER A 155 4.82 3.20 3.23
CA SER A 155 5.96 3.88 3.88
C SER A 155 5.79 5.39 3.72
N SER A 156 5.91 6.14 4.82
CA SER A 156 5.93 7.60 4.78
C SER A 156 7.14 8.20 5.47
N THR A 157 7.54 9.37 5.01
CA THR A 157 8.74 10.07 5.47
C THR A 157 8.63 11.57 5.22
N CYS A 158 9.56 12.30 5.80
CA CYS A 158 9.80 13.69 5.47
C CYS A 158 10.86 13.76 4.37
N ILE A 159 10.59 14.49 3.29
CA ILE A 159 11.49 14.54 2.13
C ILE A 159 12.84 15.20 2.50
N SER A 160 12.76 16.35 3.17
CA SER A 160 13.85 17.04 3.84
C SER A 160 14.01 16.58 5.29
N LYS A 161 15.23 16.16 5.60
CA LYS A 161 15.63 15.65 6.92
C LYS A 161 15.82 16.73 7.98
N THR A 162 15.94 17.99 7.55
CA THR A 162 16.34 19.12 8.39
C THR A 162 15.25 20.17 8.57
N GLU A 163 14.29 20.26 7.65
CA GLU A 163 13.19 21.24 7.70
C GLU A 163 12.07 20.79 8.66
N GLU A 164 11.10 21.66 8.92
CA GLU A 164 9.91 21.23 9.67
C GLU A 164 9.11 20.21 8.87
N CYS A 165 8.59 19.20 9.56
CA CYS A 165 7.79 18.14 8.98
C CYS A 165 6.75 17.71 10.01
N ASN A 166 5.50 17.64 9.60
CA ASN A 166 4.39 17.22 10.44
C ASN A 166 3.95 15.81 10.07
N LEU A 167 4.87 14.85 10.19
CA LEU A 167 4.54 13.44 10.00
C LEU A 167 3.94 12.88 11.29
N ASP A 168 2.62 12.69 11.29
CA ASP A 168 1.88 12.13 12.44
C ASP A 168 1.63 10.63 12.26
N LEU A 169 2.11 9.83 13.22
CA LEU A 169 1.98 8.37 13.18
C LEU A 169 0.51 7.91 13.12
N THR A 170 -0.40 8.62 13.80
CA THR A 170 -1.81 8.22 13.84
C THR A 170 -2.49 8.50 12.51
N GLU A 171 -2.27 9.68 11.93
CA GLU A 171 -2.80 10.03 10.62
C GLU A 171 -2.29 9.07 9.54
N GLU A 172 -1.00 8.75 9.54
CA GLU A 172 -0.41 7.82 8.56
C GLU A 172 -0.91 6.38 8.74
N ARG A 173 -1.08 5.92 9.99
CA ARG A 173 -1.67 4.62 10.29
C ARG A 173 -3.09 4.51 9.72
N GLU A 174 -3.91 5.55 9.94
CA GLU A 174 -5.29 5.56 9.46
C GLU A 174 -5.36 5.62 7.92
N ARG A 175 -4.45 6.36 7.28
CA ARG A 175 -4.33 6.37 5.80
C ARG A 175 -3.97 4.98 5.27
N ALA A 176 -2.96 4.33 5.85
CA ALA A 176 -2.54 2.97 5.46
C ALA A 176 -3.68 1.96 5.64
N LYS A 177 -4.31 1.95 6.83
CA LYS A 177 -5.46 1.08 7.11
C LYS A 177 -6.61 1.30 6.15
N LYS A 178 -6.93 2.55 5.82
CA LYS A 178 -8.00 2.87 4.85
C LYS A 178 -7.74 2.25 3.48
N ILE A 179 -6.51 2.32 2.96
CA ILE A 179 -6.14 1.66 1.71
C ILE A 179 -6.24 0.14 1.87
N PHE A 180 -5.65 -0.43 2.91
CA PHE A 180 -5.59 -1.89 3.09
C PHE A 180 -6.97 -2.51 3.28
N HIS A 181 -7.83 -1.88 4.09
CA HIS A 181 -9.19 -2.32 4.37
C HIS A 181 -10.14 -2.16 3.19
N SER A 182 -9.77 -1.37 2.19
CA SER A 182 -10.57 -1.18 0.98
C SER A 182 -10.36 -2.27 -0.08
N VAL A 183 -9.39 -3.17 0.12
CA VAL A 183 -9.13 -4.26 -0.82
C VAL A 183 -10.34 -5.18 -0.94
N ARG A 184 -10.83 -5.36 -2.16
CA ARG A 184 -11.88 -6.32 -2.51
C ARG A 184 -11.37 -7.23 -3.62
N PHE A 185 -11.37 -8.54 -3.38
CA PHE A 185 -10.99 -9.52 -4.39
C PHE A 185 -12.17 -9.77 -5.33
N ASN A 186 -11.88 -9.79 -6.63
CA ASN A 186 -12.88 -10.12 -7.62
C ASN A 186 -13.00 -11.66 -7.78
N PRO A 187 -14.17 -12.17 -8.18
CA PRO A 187 -14.38 -13.58 -8.49
C PRO A 187 -13.37 -14.13 -9.50
#